data_AF-A0A9D3LNM5-F1
#
_entry.id   AF-A0A9D3LNM5-F1
#
_cell.length_a   1.000
_cell.length_b   1.000
_cell.length_c   1.000
_cell.angle_alpha   90.00
_cell.angle_beta   90.00
_cell.angle_gamma   90.00
#
_symmetry.space_group_name_H-M   'P 1'
#
loop_
_entity.id
_entity.type
_entity.pdbx_description
1 polymer ?
#
loop_
_entity_poly.entity_id
_entity_poly.type
_entity_poly.pdbx_seq_one_letter_code
_entity_poly.pdbx_strand_id
1 'polypeptide(L)'
;MGLVPSSEEKEEFRKAVGAHIYEAMLQSGSLPDVGIERHLLDSPGLRPGPAARDCFRELRKHVDVRGPAYLKELMGKLAAFTEEPRLTGLLTLLVSMAIETAYASRRGGPPQGAVPEERLAQLRDLTEEYLKRHGMHLDDERKLREDTERLEGQVSLLLTQIKNAALADGLVNSRTLKHWVNGAAFHVQMLIHLARLGQQSDGPARAAIAAYREDLRELLLAYRKYKSATVRVCKRSELRLAEEDGGPEHSLAGYSVHDREVGGATDVPLPEDTPPACQHLDAAFCAEAYLDHLFANYPQITDAEAYFSHTLSSLPALIPQTGPPSPPPVRH
;
A
#
# COMPACT_ATOMS: atom_id res chain seq x y z
N MET A 1 6.68 5.57 -47.73
CA MET A 1 7.67 5.90 -46.69
C MET A 1 6.93 5.93 -45.37
N GLY A 2 7.33 5.11 -44.38
CA GLY A 2 6.72 5.18 -43.06
C GLY A 2 7.11 6.50 -42.37
N LEU A 3 6.11 7.27 -41.92
CA LEU A 3 6.34 8.48 -41.11
C LEU A 3 6.90 8.02 -39.75
N VAL A 4 8.16 8.37 -39.49
CA VAL A 4 8.78 8.14 -38.17
C VAL A 4 8.34 9.28 -37.26
N PRO A 5 7.69 9.01 -36.11
CA PRO A 5 7.26 10.07 -35.21
C PRO A 5 8.48 10.76 -34.58
N SER A 6 8.35 12.08 -34.40
CA SER A 6 9.33 12.92 -33.71
C SER A 6 9.47 12.53 -32.23
N SER A 7 10.52 13.01 -31.56
CA SER A 7 10.73 12.72 -30.13
C SER A 7 9.62 13.31 -29.25
N GLU A 8 9.11 14.48 -29.61
CA GLU A 8 8.06 15.18 -28.87
C GLU A 8 6.72 14.44 -29.03
N GLU A 9 6.33 14.10 -30.26
CA GLU A 9 5.13 13.30 -30.54
C GLU A 9 5.17 11.93 -29.83
N LYS A 10 6.34 11.30 -29.76
CA LYS A 10 6.51 10.03 -29.02
C LYS A 10 6.28 10.20 -27.52
N GLU A 11 6.78 11.28 -26.92
CA GLU A 11 6.65 11.52 -25.49
C GLU A 11 5.22 11.95 -25.11
N GLU A 12 4.57 12.78 -25.93
CA GLU A 12 3.16 13.12 -25.77
C GLU A 12 2.28 11.87 -25.89
N PHE A 13 2.52 11.06 -26.93
CA PHE A 13 1.82 9.79 -27.09
C PHE A 13 2.09 8.84 -25.92
N ARG A 14 3.32 8.76 -25.40
CA ARG A 14 3.66 7.97 -24.20
C ARG A 14 2.78 8.37 -23.02
N LYS A 15 2.68 9.66 -22.72
CA LYS A 15 1.86 10.16 -21.61
C LYS A 15 0.39 9.85 -21.83
N ALA A 16 -0.13 10.11 -23.03
CA ALA A 16 -1.53 9.89 -23.37
C ALA A 16 -1.92 8.41 -23.31
N VAL A 17 -1.15 7.52 -23.95
CA VAL A 17 -1.44 6.08 -23.96
C VAL A 17 -1.28 5.45 -22.57
N GLY A 18 -0.28 5.89 -21.80
CA GLY A 18 -0.08 5.43 -20.42
C GLY A 18 -1.25 5.80 -19.51
N ALA A 19 -1.71 7.06 -19.58
CA ALA A 19 -2.88 7.52 -18.84
C ALA A 19 -4.17 6.80 -19.27
N HIS A 20 -4.35 6.59 -20.57
CA HIS A 20 -5.55 5.94 -21.12
C HIS A 20 -5.65 4.47 -20.69
N ILE A 21 -4.54 3.73 -20.74
CA ILE A 21 -4.48 2.34 -20.24
C ILE A 21 -4.72 2.32 -18.72
N TYR A 22 -4.11 3.24 -17.97
CA TYR A 22 -4.29 3.33 -16.52
C TYR A 22 -5.76 3.52 -16.13
N GLU A 23 -6.46 4.46 -16.78
CA GLU A 23 -7.87 4.74 -16.50
C GLU A 23 -8.75 3.51 -16.78
N ALA A 24 -8.49 2.80 -17.89
CA ALA A 24 -9.22 1.57 -18.20
C ALA A 24 -9.00 0.46 -17.14
N MET A 25 -7.75 0.29 -16.69
CA MET A 25 -7.41 -0.67 -15.62
C MET A 25 -8.02 -0.28 -14.27
N LEU A 26 -8.10 1.02 -13.97
CA LEU A 26 -8.77 1.55 -12.78
C LEU A 26 -10.27 1.25 -12.81
N GLN A 27 -10.93 1.55 -13.93
CA GLN A 27 -12.37 1.32 -14.12
C GLN A 27 -12.75 -0.15 -14.07
N SER A 28 -11.88 -1.04 -14.56
CA SER A 28 -12.10 -2.49 -14.48
C SER A 28 -11.80 -3.08 -13.09
N GLY A 29 -11.28 -2.28 -12.15
CA GLY A 29 -10.87 -2.76 -10.83
C GLY A 29 -9.65 -3.68 -10.87
N SER A 30 -8.84 -3.58 -11.93
CA SER A 30 -7.66 -4.43 -12.16
C SER A 30 -6.36 -3.80 -11.65
N LEU A 31 -6.43 -2.78 -10.79
CA LEU A 31 -5.25 -2.21 -10.14
C LEU A 31 -4.88 -2.98 -8.87
N PRO A 32 -3.58 -3.13 -8.58
CA PRO A 32 -3.12 -3.83 -7.39
C PRO A 32 -3.39 -3.02 -6.12
N ASP A 33 -3.60 -3.72 -5.01
CA ASP A 33 -3.74 -3.11 -3.69
C ASP A 33 -2.40 -3.13 -2.95
N VAL A 34 -1.76 -1.96 -2.85
CA VAL A 34 -0.42 -1.72 -2.30
C VAL A 34 -0.39 -0.62 -1.23
N GLY A 35 -1.53 0.02 -0.99
CA GLY A 35 -1.63 1.23 -0.18
C GLY A 35 -1.52 0.99 1.33
N ILE A 36 -1.19 2.07 2.03
CA ILE A 36 -1.43 2.16 3.47
C ILE A 36 -2.94 2.18 3.70
N GLU A 37 -3.39 1.51 4.74
CA GLU A 37 -4.79 1.52 5.10
C GLU A 37 -5.32 2.94 5.38
N ARG A 38 -6.48 3.28 4.80
CA ARG A 38 -7.03 4.65 4.77
C ARG A 38 -7.08 5.35 6.14
N HIS A 39 -7.38 4.61 7.19
CA HIS A 39 -7.48 5.17 8.54
C HIS A 39 -6.12 5.58 9.15
N LEU A 40 -5.01 5.00 8.69
CA LEU A 40 -3.68 5.48 9.06
C LEU A 40 -3.33 6.77 8.31
N LEU A 41 -3.78 6.91 7.06
CA LEU A 41 -3.65 8.14 6.29
C LEU A 41 -4.44 9.29 6.93
N ASP A 42 -5.66 9.02 7.38
CA ASP A 42 -6.56 10.01 7.99
C ASP A 42 -6.14 10.42 9.42
N SER A 43 -5.25 9.68 10.07
CA SER A 43 -4.93 9.87 11.50
C SER A 43 -3.49 9.49 11.85
N PRO A 44 -2.47 10.20 11.32
CA PRO A 44 -1.09 10.01 11.73
C PRO A 44 -0.98 10.41 13.21
N GLY A 45 -0.81 9.45 14.12
CA GLY A 45 -0.70 9.71 15.56
C GLY A 45 -1.81 9.13 16.44
N LEU A 46 -2.58 8.16 15.95
CA LEU A 46 -3.52 7.36 16.75
C LEU A 46 -4.67 8.16 17.39
N ARG A 47 -5.11 9.24 16.75
CA ARG A 47 -6.37 9.91 17.10
C ARG A 47 -7.43 9.60 16.04
N PRO A 48 -8.06 8.42 16.09
CA PRO A 48 -9.05 8.07 15.09
C PRO A 48 -10.24 9.03 15.19
N GLY A 49 -10.62 9.55 14.03
CA GLY A 49 -11.91 10.19 13.86
C GLY A 49 -13.06 9.16 13.97
N PRO A 50 -14.32 9.65 14.03
CA PRO A 50 -15.52 8.80 14.04
C PRO A 50 -15.53 7.74 12.92
N ALA A 51 -14.93 8.07 11.77
CA ALA A 51 -14.84 7.20 10.59
C ALA A 51 -14.14 5.85 10.84
N ALA A 52 -13.11 5.79 11.70
CA ALA A 52 -12.41 4.54 11.97
C ALA A 52 -13.26 3.55 12.79
N ARG A 53 -14.10 4.07 13.70
CA ARG A 53 -15.05 3.24 14.48
C ARG A 53 -16.13 2.66 13.60
N ASP A 54 -16.68 3.47 12.70
CA ASP A 54 -17.70 3.01 11.76
C ASP A 54 -17.14 1.99 10.77
N CYS A 55 -15.90 2.18 10.31
CA CYS A 55 -15.19 1.21 9.49
C CYS A 55 -15.00 -0.13 10.20
N PHE A 56 -14.47 -0.13 11.44
CA PHE A 56 -14.34 -1.37 12.22
C PHE A 56 -15.69 -2.07 12.41
N ARG A 57 -16.76 -1.30 12.69
CA ARG A 57 -18.10 -1.84 12.85
C ARG A 57 -18.61 -2.50 11.56
N GLU A 58 -18.38 -1.87 10.42
CA GLU A 58 -18.77 -2.42 9.12
C GLU A 58 -17.96 -3.66 8.75
N LEU A 59 -16.64 -3.60 8.97
CA LEU A 59 -15.72 -4.71 8.78
C LEU A 59 -16.11 -5.92 9.65
N ARG A 60 -16.49 -5.66 10.91
CA ARG A 60 -17.00 -6.68 11.84
C ARG A 60 -18.26 -7.35 11.30
N LYS A 61 -19.25 -6.59 10.85
CA LYS A 61 -20.47 -7.16 10.25
C LYS A 61 -20.12 -8.07 9.07
N HIS A 62 -19.22 -7.64 8.19
CA HIS A 62 -18.79 -8.45 7.05
C HIS A 62 -18.09 -9.76 7.47
N VAL A 63 -17.19 -9.69 8.46
CA VAL A 63 -16.47 -10.85 8.99
C VAL A 63 -17.40 -11.80 9.74
N ASP A 64 -18.32 -11.29 10.55
CA ASP A 64 -19.26 -12.12 11.32
C ASP A 64 -20.15 -12.96 10.38
N VAL A 65 -20.55 -12.39 9.24
CA VAL A 65 -21.39 -13.07 8.24
C VAL A 65 -20.57 -14.02 7.35
N ARG A 66 -19.42 -13.58 6.81
CA ARG A 66 -18.72 -14.30 5.72
C ARG A 66 -17.28 -14.72 6.02
N GLY A 67 -16.73 -14.29 7.15
CA GLY A 67 -15.33 -14.52 7.50
C GLY A 67 -15.03 -15.97 7.89
N PRO A 68 -13.78 -16.43 7.69
CA PRO A 68 -13.30 -17.70 8.24
C PRO A 68 -13.24 -17.66 9.77
N ALA A 69 -13.30 -18.83 10.42
CA ALA A 69 -13.46 -18.96 11.87
C ALA A 69 -12.40 -18.18 12.67
N TYR A 70 -11.14 -18.24 12.26
CA TYR A 70 -10.05 -17.52 12.93
C TYR A 70 -10.25 -15.99 12.90
N LEU A 71 -10.79 -15.45 11.80
CA LEU A 71 -10.99 -14.02 11.64
C LEU A 71 -12.15 -13.55 12.53
N LYS A 72 -13.18 -14.39 12.71
CA LYS A 72 -14.25 -14.15 13.69
C LYS A 72 -13.71 -14.15 15.11
N GLU A 73 -12.81 -15.08 15.43
CA GLU A 73 -12.16 -15.14 16.75
C GLU A 73 -11.32 -13.88 17.01
N LEU A 74 -10.50 -13.46 16.03
CA LEU A 74 -9.74 -12.22 16.10
C LEU A 74 -10.66 -11.03 16.33
N MET A 75 -11.74 -10.88 15.55
CA MET A 75 -12.71 -9.80 15.74
C MET A 75 -13.37 -9.84 17.12
N GLY A 76 -13.67 -11.03 17.64
CA GLY A 76 -14.19 -11.22 18.99
C GLY A 76 -13.22 -10.73 20.07
N LYS A 77 -11.93 -11.03 19.93
CA LYS A 77 -10.88 -10.55 20.84
C LYS A 77 -10.70 -9.03 20.74
N LEU A 78 -10.72 -8.50 19.51
CA LEU A 78 -10.49 -7.08 19.26
C LEU A 78 -11.69 -6.18 19.60
N ALA A 79 -12.90 -6.75 19.68
CA ALA A 79 -14.11 -6.03 20.05
C ALA A 79 -14.01 -5.34 21.42
N ALA A 80 -13.21 -5.87 22.35
CA ALA A 80 -12.99 -5.26 23.65
C ALA A 80 -12.24 -3.90 23.55
N PHE A 81 -11.54 -3.65 22.46
CA PHE A 81 -10.69 -2.47 22.28
C PHE A 81 -11.33 -1.38 21.42
N THR A 82 -12.52 -1.60 20.85
CA THR A 82 -13.20 -0.62 19.98
C THR A 82 -13.66 0.64 20.70
N GLU A 83 -13.89 0.51 22.01
CA GLU A 83 -14.32 1.63 22.85
C GLU A 83 -13.16 2.58 23.17
N GLU A 84 -11.90 2.16 23.00
CA GLU A 84 -10.73 2.99 23.21
C GLU A 84 -10.41 3.79 21.94
N PRO A 85 -10.66 5.12 21.92
CA PRO A 85 -10.35 5.93 20.76
C PRO A 85 -8.88 5.78 20.39
N ARG A 86 -7.94 5.74 21.32
CA ARG A 86 -6.49 5.71 20.96
C ARG A 86 -6.06 4.47 20.18
N LEU A 87 -6.86 3.41 20.16
CA LEU A 87 -6.53 2.13 19.53
C LEU A 87 -7.31 1.85 18.24
N THR A 88 -8.38 2.59 17.94
CA THR A 88 -9.27 2.24 16.82
C THR A 88 -8.56 2.23 15.46
N GLY A 89 -7.59 3.13 15.26
CA GLY A 89 -6.76 3.13 14.04
C GLY A 89 -5.94 1.84 13.91
N LEU A 90 -5.23 1.43 14.97
CA LEU A 90 -4.40 0.22 14.96
C LEU A 90 -5.23 -1.07 14.86
N LEU A 91 -6.42 -1.08 15.48
CA LEU A 91 -7.36 -2.20 15.38
C LEU A 91 -7.80 -2.41 13.93
N THR A 92 -8.14 -1.33 13.23
CA THR A 92 -8.58 -1.41 11.83
C THR A 92 -7.45 -1.93 10.93
N LEU A 93 -6.21 -1.52 11.18
CA LEU A 93 -5.03 -1.99 10.47
C LEU A 93 -4.85 -3.51 10.60
N LEU A 94 -4.85 -4.00 11.84
CA LEU A 94 -4.69 -5.43 12.13
C LEU A 94 -5.76 -6.26 11.42
N VAL A 95 -7.02 -5.81 11.47
CA VAL A 95 -8.12 -6.53 10.83
C VAL A 95 -7.97 -6.52 9.30
N SER A 96 -7.53 -5.42 8.70
CA SER A 96 -7.28 -5.38 7.24
C SER A 96 -6.18 -6.36 6.83
N MET A 97 -5.03 -6.35 7.53
CA MET A 97 -3.94 -7.30 7.30
C MET A 97 -4.38 -8.77 7.47
N ALA A 98 -5.24 -9.04 8.47
CA ALA A 98 -5.79 -10.36 8.71
C ALA A 98 -6.77 -10.79 7.59
N ILE A 99 -7.64 -9.89 7.12
CA ILE A 99 -8.55 -10.14 5.99
C ILE A 99 -7.75 -10.49 4.73
N GLU A 100 -6.73 -9.71 4.40
CA GLU A 100 -5.87 -9.97 3.24
C GLU A 100 -5.25 -11.36 3.30
N THR A 101 -4.74 -11.75 4.47
CA THR A 101 -4.17 -13.09 4.69
C THR A 101 -5.25 -14.19 4.54
N ALA A 102 -6.45 -13.96 5.04
CA ALA A 102 -7.59 -14.88 4.97
C ALA A 102 -8.08 -15.13 3.56
N TYR A 103 -8.16 -14.07 2.75
CA TYR A 103 -8.72 -14.16 1.42
C TYR A 103 -7.66 -14.50 0.38
N ALA A 104 -6.38 -14.16 0.61
CA ALA A 104 -5.28 -14.61 -0.23
C ALA A 104 -5.11 -16.14 -0.17
N SER A 105 -5.24 -16.75 1.02
CA SER A 105 -5.22 -18.21 1.17
C SER A 105 -6.38 -18.93 0.47
N ARG A 106 -7.49 -18.22 0.17
CA ARG A 106 -8.64 -18.76 -0.57
C ARG A 106 -8.54 -18.63 -2.10
N ARG A 107 -7.70 -17.74 -2.63
CA ARG A 107 -7.57 -17.50 -4.08
C ARG A 107 -6.70 -18.54 -4.81
N GLY A 108 -6.25 -19.58 -4.12
CA GLY A 108 -5.54 -20.72 -4.70
C GLY A 108 -4.04 -20.48 -4.85
N GLY A 109 -3.27 -21.11 -3.96
CA GLY A 109 -1.80 -21.15 -3.97
C GLY A 109 -1.14 -19.81 -3.62
N PRO A 110 0.00 -19.81 -2.89
CA PRO A 110 0.81 -18.60 -2.81
C PRO A 110 1.20 -18.19 -4.23
N PRO A 111 1.11 -16.90 -4.61
CA PRO A 111 1.67 -16.45 -5.88
C PRO A 111 3.12 -16.92 -5.94
N GLN A 112 3.53 -17.52 -7.06
CA GLN A 112 4.91 -18.01 -7.23
C GLN A 112 5.87 -16.87 -6.88
N GLY A 113 6.67 -17.08 -5.83
CA GLY A 113 7.57 -16.06 -5.34
C GLY A 113 6.89 -14.98 -4.50
N ALA A 114 6.39 -15.35 -3.32
CA ALA A 114 5.98 -14.41 -2.29
C ALA A 114 6.90 -14.55 -1.07
N VAL A 115 7.05 -13.48 -0.29
CA VAL A 115 7.67 -13.58 1.05
C VAL A 115 6.96 -14.70 1.83
N PRO A 116 7.70 -15.54 2.58
CA PRO A 116 7.08 -16.65 3.30
C PRO A 116 5.89 -16.18 4.13
N GLU A 117 4.74 -16.82 3.93
CA GLU A 117 3.48 -16.46 4.60
C GLU A 117 3.63 -16.50 6.13
N GLU A 118 4.54 -17.32 6.64
CA GLU A 118 4.93 -17.36 8.04
C GLU A 118 5.40 -16.00 8.58
N ARG A 119 6.21 -15.24 7.82
CA ARG A 119 6.69 -13.92 8.27
C ARG A 119 5.58 -12.89 8.31
N LEU A 120 4.64 -12.96 7.36
CA LEU A 120 3.46 -12.11 7.32
C LEU A 120 2.51 -12.43 8.48
N ALA A 121 2.35 -13.72 8.78
CA ALA A 121 1.60 -14.20 9.96
C ALA A 121 2.26 -13.73 11.27
N GLN A 122 3.59 -13.82 11.39
CA GLN A 122 4.32 -13.31 12.55
C GLN A 122 4.11 -11.79 12.74
N LEU A 123 4.06 -11.00 11.66
CA LEU A 123 3.83 -9.56 11.74
C LEU A 123 2.43 -9.26 12.28
N ARG A 124 1.43 -10.01 11.82
CA ARG A 124 0.07 -9.95 12.35
C ARG A 124 0.04 -10.34 13.84
N ASP A 125 0.69 -11.44 14.21
CA ASP A 125 0.68 -11.94 15.59
C ASP A 125 1.36 -10.96 16.56
N LEU A 126 2.44 -10.30 16.14
CA LEU A 126 3.07 -9.22 16.91
C LEU A 126 2.16 -7.99 17.06
N THR A 127 1.42 -7.66 16.00
CA THR A 127 0.45 -6.56 16.01
C THR A 127 -0.72 -6.88 16.96
N GLU A 128 -1.24 -8.11 16.94
CA GLU A 128 -2.28 -8.58 17.88
C GLU A 128 -1.78 -8.56 19.33
N GLU A 129 -0.57 -9.07 19.56
CA GLU A 129 0.02 -9.09 20.91
C GLU A 129 0.24 -7.66 21.43
N TYR A 130 0.68 -6.72 20.59
CA TYR A 130 0.78 -5.31 20.99
C TYR A 130 -0.57 -4.73 21.43
N LEU A 131 -1.63 -4.92 20.63
CA LEU A 131 -2.96 -4.41 20.98
C LEU A 131 -3.49 -5.02 22.28
N LYS A 132 -3.26 -6.32 22.47
CA LYS A 132 -3.62 -7.02 23.70
C LYS A 132 -2.89 -6.44 24.90
N ARG A 133 -1.56 -6.26 24.84
CA ARG A 133 -0.77 -5.67 25.93
C ARG A 133 -1.16 -4.22 26.18
N HIS A 134 -1.41 -3.47 25.13
CA HIS A 134 -1.86 -2.09 25.24
C HIS A 134 -3.17 -1.99 26.02
N GLY A 135 -4.15 -2.86 25.72
CA GLY A 135 -5.40 -2.91 26.47
C GLY A 135 -5.23 -3.40 27.92
N MET A 136 -4.40 -4.42 28.15
CA MET A 136 -4.15 -4.97 29.50
C MET A 136 -3.46 -3.98 30.44
N HIS A 137 -2.62 -3.09 29.92
CA HIS A 137 -1.76 -2.21 30.70
C HIS A 137 -2.08 -0.72 30.48
N LEU A 138 -3.30 -0.38 30.05
CA LEU A 138 -3.74 1.02 29.85
C LEU A 138 -3.46 1.91 31.07
N ASP A 139 -3.71 1.38 32.27
CA ASP A 139 -3.55 2.11 33.54
C ASP A 139 -2.16 1.92 34.18
N ASP A 140 -1.29 1.09 33.60
CA ASP A 140 0.07 0.81 34.09
C ASP A 140 1.09 1.24 33.03
N GLU A 141 1.32 2.57 32.95
CA GLU A 141 2.20 3.19 31.94
C GLU A 141 3.61 2.58 31.90
N ARG A 142 4.12 2.12 33.05
CA ARG A 142 5.44 1.48 33.11
C ARG A 142 5.43 0.14 32.39
N LYS A 143 4.47 -0.74 32.69
CA LYS A 143 4.36 -2.03 31.97
C LYS A 143 4.04 -1.82 30.50
N LEU A 144 3.19 -0.86 30.17
CA LEU A 144 2.86 -0.54 28.79
C LEU A 144 4.10 -0.09 28.01
N ARG A 145 4.97 0.70 28.63
CA ARG A 145 6.26 1.09 28.06
C ARG A 145 7.17 -0.12 27.83
N GLU A 146 7.37 -0.94 28.85
CA GLU A 146 8.21 -2.15 28.78
C GLU A 146 7.73 -3.13 27.67
N ASP A 147 6.41 -3.33 27.56
CA ASP A 147 5.83 -4.14 26.50
C ASP A 147 6.00 -3.50 25.12
N THR A 148 5.84 -2.17 25.01
CA THR A 148 6.01 -1.44 23.75
C THR A 148 7.46 -1.51 23.26
N GLU A 149 8.45 -1.26 24.14
CA GLU A 149 9.89 -1.37 23.83
C GLU A 149 10.28 -2.78 23.36
N ARG A 150 9.76 -3.81 24.03
CA ARG A 150 10.03 -5.20 23.64
C ARG A 150 9.43 -5.55 22.28
N LEU A 151 8.20 -5.10 22.01
CA LEU A 151 7.47 -5.46 20.80
C LEU A 151 7.92 -4.64 19.59
N GLU A 152 8.27 -3.36 19.75
CA GLU A 152 8.76 -2.53 18.62
C GLU A 152 10.04 -3.12 18.03
N GLY A 153 10.98 -3.57 18.88
CA GLY A 153 12.22 -4.17 18.41
C GLY A 153 11.99 -5.45 17.59
N GLN A 154 10.95 -6.23 17.94
CA GLN A 154 10.57 -7.43 17.19
C GLN A 154 9.94 -7.09 15.84
N VAL A 155 9.07 -6.08 15.80
CA VAL A 155 8.46 -5.58 14.56
C VAL A 155 9.53 -5.02 13.63
N SER A 156 10.45 -4.21 14.14
CA SER A 156 11.56 -3.63 13.37
C SER A 156 12.44 -4.71 12.72
N LEU A 157 12.84 -5.73 13.48
CA LEU A 157 13.59 -6.86 12.97
C LEU A 157 12.83 -7.63 11.89
N LEU A 158 11.54 -7.90 12.12
CA LEU A 158 10.71 -8.64 11.18
C LEU A 158 10.50 -7.88 9.87
N LEU A 159 10.26 -6.57 9.92
CA LEU A 159 10.16 -5.72 8.73
C LEU A 159 11.45 -5.72 7.91
N THR A 160 12.60 -5.70 8.58
CA THR A 160 13.92 -5.83 7.92
C THR A 160 14.06 -7.18 7.22
N GLN A 161 13.64 -8.27 7.87
CA GLN A 161 13.67 -9.61 7.28
C GLN A 161 12.71 -9.75 6.10
N ILE A 162 11.51 -9.16 6.18
CA ILE A 162 10.54 -9.13 5.08
C ILE A 162 11.14 -8.36 3.89
N LYS A 163 11.68 -7.16 4.12
CA LYS A 163 12.34 -6.36 3.07
C LYS A 163 13.45 -7.16 2.38
N ASN A 164 14.38 -7.70 3.16
CA ASN A 164 15.56 -8.37 2.63
C ASN A 164 15.19 -9.61 1.81
N ALA A 165 14.22 -10.41 2.25
CA ALA A 165 13.74 -11.54 1.44
C ALA A 165 13.02 -11.07 0.17
N ALA A 166 12.18 -10.04 0.28
CA ALA A 166 11.45 -9.51 -0.87
C ALA A 166 12.42 -9.02 -1.96
N LEU A 167 13.48 -8.31 -1.57
CA LEU A 167 14.51 -7.79 -2.48
C LEU A 167 15.42 -8.90 -3.03
N ALA A 168 15.90 -9.81 -2.19
CA ALA A 168 16.84 -10.86 -2.59
C ALA A 168 16.23 -11.84 -3.59
N ASP A 169 14.98 -12.24 -3.34
CA ASP A 169 14.32 -13.27 -4.13
C ASP A 169 13.52 -12.68 -5.31
N GLY A 170 13.40 -11.35 -5.40
CA GLY A 170 12.60 -10.67 -6.43
C GLY A 170 11.08 -10.79 -6.22
N LEU A 171 10.67 -10.96 -4.97
CA LEU A 171 9.31 -11.33 -4.54
C LEU A 171 8.49 -10.13 -4.05
N VAL A 172 8.88 -8.93 -4.46
CA VAL A 172 8.11 -7.72 -4.18
C VAL A 172 6.90 -7.71 -5.11
N ASN A 173 5.84 -8.40 -4.71
CA ASN A 173 4.50 -8.26 -5.27
C ASN A 173 3.67 -7.28 -4.41
N SER A 174 2.46 -6.96 -4.87
CA SER A 174 1.52 -6.04 -4.22
C SER A 174 1.25 -6.40 -2.78
N ARG A 175 1.02 -7.69 -2.49
CA ARG A 175 0.77 -8.19 -1.13
C ARG A 175 1.97 -7.98 -0.22
N THR A 176 3.18 -8.33 -0.67
CA THR A 176 4.41 -8.10 0.09
C THR A 176 4.60 -6.61 0.37
N LEU A 177 4.44 -5.75 -0.65
CA LEU A 177 4.57 -4.31 -0.52
C LEU A 177 3.53 -3.73 0.45
N LYS A 178 2.26 -4.14 0.32
CA LYS A 178 1.17 -3.72 1.19
C LYS A 178 1.43 -4.08 2.64
N HIS A 179 1.79 -5.32 2.94
CA HIS A 179 2.06 -5.74 4.30
C HIS A 179 3.29 -5.03 4.89
N TRP A 180 4.34 -4.84 4.09
CA TRP A 180 5.52 -4.13 4.54
C TRP A 180 5.20 -2.67 4.85
N VAL A 181 4.49 -1.95 3.97
CA VAL A 181 4.19 -0.52 4.18
C VAL A 181 3.25 -0.31 5.38
N ASN A 182 2.26 -1.18 5.56
CA ASN A 182 1.35 -1.14 6.70
C ASN A 182 2.06 -1.50 8.01
N GLY A 183 2.97 -2.48 7.99
CA GLY A 183 3.80 -2.82 9.16
C GLY A 183 4.80 -1.71 9.51
N ALA A 184 5.40 -1.04 8.52
CA ALA A 184 6.26 0.12 8.75
C ALA A 184 5.47 1.29 9.34
N ALA A 185 4.27 1.57 8.82
CA ALA A 185 3.37 2.56 9.38
C ALA A 185 2.96 2.23 10.83
N PHE A 186 2.65 0.95 11.11
CA PHE A 186 2.38 0.44 12.45
C PHE A 186 3.55 0.71 13.41
N HIS A 187 4.77 0.32 13.01
CA HIS A 187 5.96 0.50 13.83
C HIS A 187 6.22 1.97 14.16
N VAL A 188 6.04 2.87 13.19
CA VAL A 188 6.14 4.32 13.43
C VAL A 188 5.13 4.77 14.49
N GLN A 189 3.90 4.27 14.46
CA GLN A 189 2.91 4.58 15.49
C GLN A 189 3.30 4.03 16.87
N MET A 190 3.92 2.85 16.94
CA MET A 190 4.46 2.31 18.21
C MET A 190 5.55 3.23 18.77
N LEU A 191 6.48 3.72 17.94
CA LEU A 191 7.56 4.61 18.37
C LEU A 191 7.06 5.98 18.81
N ILE A 192 6.06 6.54 18.11
CA ILE A 192 5.37 7.77 18.54
C ILE A 192 4.68 7.54 19.89
N HIS A 193 4.01 6.40 20.06
CA HIS A 193 3.38 6.04 21.32
C HIS A 193 4.40 5.90 22.46
N LEU A 194 5.52 5.23 22.21
CA LEU A 194 6.60 5.06 23.16
C LEU A 194 7.19 6.41 23.60
N ALA A 195 7.43 7.33 22.66
CA ALA A 195 7.91 8.68 22.97
C ALA A 195 6.93 9.44 23.89
N ARG A 196 5.62 9.29 23.67
CA ARG A 196 4.58 9.89 24.52
C ARG A 196 4.55 9.29 25.93
N LEU A 197 4.67 7.96 26.06
CA LEU A 197 4.72 7.29 27.36
C LEU A 197 5.97 7.67 28.17
N GLY A 198 7.09 7.91 27.48
CA GLY A 198 8.40 8.11 28.09
C GLY A 198 8.80 9.55 28.36
N GLN A 199 8.05 10.55 27.85
CA GLN A 199 8.57 11.92 27.65
C GLN A 199 9.95 11.92 26.96
N GLN A 200 10.18 10.96 26.07
CA GLN A 200 11.45 10.79 25.37
C GLN A 200 11.48 11.63 24.08
N SER A 201 12.68 11.80 23.53
CA SER A 201 12.86 12.51 22.26
C SER A 201 12.16 11.77 21.11
N ASP A 202 11.82 12.52 20.05
CA ASP A 202 11.27 11.97 18.82
C ASP A 202 12.34 11.22 17.97
N GLY A 203 13.56 11.08 18.48
CA GLY A 203 14.73 10.54 17.77
C GLY A 203 14.51 9.16 17.15
N PRO A 204 14.06 8.14 17.91
CA PRO A 204 13.79 6.82 17.37
C PRO A 204 12.72 6.82 16.26
N ALA A 205 11.61 7.52 16.48
CA ALA A 205 10.54 7.64 15.48
C ALA A 205 11.03 8.35 14.21
N ARG A 206 11.78 9.44 14.36
CA ARG A 206 12.39 10.19 13.25
C ARG A 206 13.35 9.32 12.44
N ALA A 207 14.22 8.57 13.12
CA ALA A 207 15.18 7.67 12.48
C ALA A 207 14.47 6.54 11.72
N ALA A 208 13.46 5.91 12.32
CA ALA A 208 12.67 4.87 11.68
C ALA A 208 11.93 5.38 10.44
N ILE A 209 11.29 6.55 10.52
CA ILE A 209 10.60 7.14 9.36
C ILE A 209 11.58 7.46 8.23
N ALA A 210 12.77 7.98 8.55
CA ALA A 210 13.81 8.24 7.55
C ALA A 210 14.26 6.94 6.87
N ALA A 211 14.52 5.89 7.64
CA ALA A 211 14.87 4.56 7.11
C ALA A 211 13.76 4.00 6.21
N TYR A 212 12.49 4.07 6.66
CA TYR A 212 11.36 3.54 5.90
C TYR A 212 11.08 4.29 4.59
N ARG A 213 11.45 5.57 4.48
CA ARG A 213 11.39 6.29 3.20
C ARG A 213 12.39 5.73 2.18
N GLU A 214 13.62 5.44 2.62
CA GLU A 214 14.62 4.84 1.73
C GLU A 214 14.24 3.40 1.37
N ASP A 215 13.83 2.60 2.36
CA ASP A 215 13.38 1.23 2.14
C ASP A 215 12.17 1.15 1.19
N LEU A 216 11.20 2.08 1.32
CA LEU A 216 10.05 2.16 0.42
C LEU A 216 10.49 2.45 -1.01
N ARG A 217 11.47 3.32 -1.24
CA ARG A 217 12.01 3.59 -2.58
C ARG A 217 12.65 2.34 -3.18
N GLU A 218 13.46 1.61 -2.42
CA GLU A 218 14.05 0.33 -2.86
C GLU A 218 12.96 -0.68 -3.25
N LEU A 219 11.93 -0.82 -2.40
CA LEU A 219 10.82 -1.72 -2.64
C LEU A 219 9.97 -1.30 -3.85
N LEU A 220 9.69 -0.02 -4.04
CA LEU A 220 8.94 0.46 -5.21
C LEU A 220 9.70 0.23 -6.53
N LEU A 221 11.03 0.42 -6.53
CA LEU A 221 11.85 0.10 -7.70
C LEU A 221 11.81 -1.40 -8.03
N ALA A 222 11.95 -2.25 -7.01
CA ALA A 222 11.82 -3.70 -7.17
C ALA A 222 10.42 -4.11 -7.61
N TYR A 223 9.37 -3.47 -7.06
CA TYR A 223 7.98 -3.72 -7.45
C TYR A 223 7.72 -3.30 -8.90
N ARG A 224 8.24 -2.15 -9.35
CA ARG A 224 8.12 -1.73 -10.76
C ARG A 224 8.73 -2.75 -11.71
N LYS A 225 9.89 -3.31 -11.34
CA LYS A 225 10.54 -4.40 -12.10
C LYS A 225 9.69 -5.68 -12.09
N TYR A 226 9.04 -6.00 -10.97
CA TYR A 226 8.09 -7.12 -10.91
C TYR A 226 6.85 -6.86 -11.81
N LYS A 227 6.34 -5.63 -11.84
CA LYS A 227 5.22 -5.22 -12.70
C LYS A 227 5.55 -5.29 -14.18
N SER A 228 6.75 -4.88 -14.61
CA SER A 228 7.15 -5.04 -16.01
C SER A 228 7.24 -6.50 -16.46
N ALA A 229 7.46 -7.44 -15.54
CA ALA A 229 7.41 -8.87 -15.84
C ALA A 229 5.98 -9.44 -15.84
N THR A 230 5.03 -8.84 -15.14
CA THR A 230 3.67 -9.39 -14.93
C THR A 230 2.61 -8.74 -15.82
N VAL A 231 2.79 -7.47 -16.18
CA VAL A 231 1.92 -6.74 -17.10
C VAL A 231 2.33 -7.02 -18.54
N ARG A 232 1.35 -7.33 -19.38
CA ARG A 232 1.51 -7.49 -20.82
C ARG A 232 0.50 -6.63 -21.54
N VAL A 233 0.97 -5.90 -22.55
CA VAL A 233 0.12 -5.18 -23.49
C VAL A 233 0.21 -5.89 -24.83
N CYS A 234 -0.93 -6.07 -25.49
CA CYS A 234 -1.01 -6.67 -26.83
C CYS A 234 -1.81 -5.74 -27.74
N LYS A 235 -1.38 -5.57 -28.98
CA LYS A 235 -2.15 -4.83 -29.98
C LYS A 235 -3.39 -5.62 -30.37
N ARG A 236 -4.52 -4.92 -30.43
CA ARG A 236 -5.79 -5.47 -30.90
C ARG A 236 -6.07 -4.86 -32.28
N SER A 237 -6.13 -5.71 -33.29
CA SER A 237 -6.53 -5.30 -34.64
C SER A 237 -7.96 -5.73 -34.89
N GLU A 238 -8.75 -4.88 -35.53
CA GLU A 238 -10.07 -5.27 -36.04
C GLU A 238 -9.94 -5.60 -37.53
N LEU A 239 -10.59 -6.70 -37.93
CA LEU A 239 -10.72 -7.04 -39.34
C LEU A 239 -11.82 -6.17 -39.93
N ARG A 240 -11.44 -5.13 -40.67
CA ARG A 240 -12.40 -4.42 -41.52
C ARG A 240 -12.54 -5.19 -42.84
N LEU A 241 -13.77 -5.60 -43.14
CA LEU A 241 -14.11 -6.06 -44.49
C LEU A 241 -14.05 -4.83 -45.39
N ALA A 242 -13.09 -4.80 -46.31
CA ALA A 242 -13.01 -3.73 -47.30
C ALA A 242 -14.24 -3.81 -48.20
N GLU A 243 -14.97 -2.70 -48.30
CA GLU A 243 -15.98 -2.54 -49.34
C GLU A 243 -15.24 -2.29 -50.67
N GLU A 244 -15.26 -3.31 -51.52
CA GLU A 244 -14.82 -3.36 -52.91
C GLU A 244 -13.31 -3.13 -53.20
N ASP A 245 -12.65 -4.22 -53.59
CA ASP A 245 -11.37 -4.33 -54.32
C ASP A 245 -10.03 -4.07 -53.59
N GLY A 246 -10.06 -3.78 -52.29
CA GLY A 246 -8.86 -3.83 -51.43
C GLY A 246 -8.84 -5.11 -50.58
N GLY A 247 -7.70 -5.81 -50.47
CA GLY A 247 -7.56 -6.92 -49.52
C GLY A 247 -7.84 -6.50 -48.06
N PRO A 248 -7.98 -7.45 -47.11
CA PRO A 248 -8.28 -7.12 -45.72
C PRO A 248 -7.24 -6.16 -45.14
N GLU A 249 -7.68 -4.96 -44.76
CA GLU A 249 -6.83 -3.95 -44.14
C GLU A 249 -6.92 -4.09 -42.61
N HIS A 250 -5.81 -4.49 -41.97
CA HIS A 250 -5.74 -4.60 -40.52
C HIS A 250 -5.54 -3.21 -39.92
N SER A 251 -6.64 -2.59 -39.45
CA SER A 251 -6.56 -1.35 -38.69
C SER A 251 -6.38 -1.68 -37.20
N LEU A 252 -5.44 -0.98 -36.55
CA LEU A 252 -5.27 -1.06 -35.10
C LEU A 252 -6.55 -0.50 -34.46
N ALA A 253 -7.16 -1.28 -33.57
CA ALA A 253 -8.41 -0.90 -32.90
C ALA A 253 -8.21 -0.58 -31.41
N GLY A 254 -7.05 -0.92 -30.85
CA GLY A 254 -6.74 -0.70 -29.44
C GLY A 254 -5.67 -1.64 -28.90
N TYR A 255 -5.71 -1.83 -27.59
CA TYR A 255 -4.81 -2.67 -26.83
C TYR A 255 -5.61 -3.61 -25.93
N SER A 256 -5.13 -4.83 -25.73
CA SER A 256 -5.56 -5.69 -24.64
C SER A 256 -4.44 -5.69 -23.59
N VAL A 257 -4.80 -5.41 -22.34
CA VAL A 257 -3.86 -5.29 -21.23
C VAL A 257 -4.15 -6.39 -20.23
N HIS A 258 -3.13 -7.17 -19.90
CA HIS A 258 -3.25 -8.30 -19.00
C HIS A 258 -2.24 -8.15 -17.87
N ASP A 259 -2.71 -8.25 -16.64
CA ASP A 259 -1.87 -8.22 -15.44
C ASP A 259 -1.96 -9.56 -14.71
N ARG A 260 -0.88 -10.34 -14.82
CA ARG A 260 -0.83 -11.70 -14.25
C ARG A 260 -0.90 -11.73 -12.73
N GLU A 261 -0.54 -10.64 -12.06
CA GLU A 261 -0.57 -10.57 -10.60
C GLU A 261 -2.01 -10.52 -10.07
N VAL A 262 -2.81 -9.61 -10.62
CA VAL A 262 -4.20 -9.39 -10.20
C VAL A 262 -5.18 -10.31 -10.93
N GLY A 263 -4.75 -10.95 -12.02
CA GLY A 263 -5.58 -11.81 -12.87
C GLY A 263 -6.57 -11.03 -13.74
N GLY A 264 -6.37 -9.72 -13.88
CA GLY A 264 -7.23 -8.82 -14.65
C GLY A 264 -6.80 -8.72 -16.11
N ALA A 265 -7.78 -8.68 -17.01
CA ALA A 265 -7.59 -8.33 -18.41
C ALA A 265 -8.58 -7.23 -18.79
N THR A 266 -8.15 -6.25 -19.57
CA THR A 266 -9.00 -5.14 -20.01
C THR A 266 -8.63 -4.75 -21.43
N ASP A 267 -9.65 -4.60 -22.27
CA ASP A 267 -9.49 -4.09 -23.62
C ASP A 267 -9.67 -2.57 -23.58
N VAL A 268 -8.70 -1.88 -24.17
CA VAL A 268 -8.56 -0.43 -24.18
C VAL A 268 -8.64 0.03 -25.63
N PRO A 269 -9.58 0.91 -26.01
CA PRO A 269 -9.61 1.46 -27.37
C PRO A 269 -8.37 2.32 -27.63
N LEU A 270 -8.12 2.66 -28.90
CA LEU A 270 -7.12 3.67 -29.22
C LEU A 270 -7.58 5.05 -28.70
N PRO A 271 -6.67 5.87 -28.15
CA PRO A 271 -6.96 7.28 -27.91
C PRO A 271 -7.40 7.98 -29.21
N GLU A 272 -8.46 8.78 -29.16
CA GLU A 272 -9.06 9.44 -30.33
C GLU A 272 -8.04 10.31 -31.11
N ASP A 273 -7.10 10.93 -30.40
CA ASP A 273 -6.06 11.81 -30.97
C ASP A 273 -4.75 11.07 -31.30
N THR A 274 -4.77 9.74 -31.47
CA THR A 274 -3.53 8.98 -31.74
C THR A 274 -2.96 9.33 -33.12
N PRO A 275 -1.74 9.91 -33.21
CA PRO A 275 -1.13 10.21 -34.49
C PRO A 275 -0.90 8.92 -35.30
N PRO A 276 -1.14 8.91 -36.63
CA PRO A 276 -0.93 7.72 -37.47
C PRO A 276 0.48 7.15 -37.35
N ALA A 277 1.49 8.01 -37.20
CA ALA A 277 2.89 7.62 -37.02
C ALA A 277 3.13 6.81 -35.72
N CYS A 278 2.29 6.99 -34.70
CA CYS A 278 2.40 6.34 -33.39
C CYS A 278 1.71 4.98 -33.32
N GLN A 279 0.80 4.66 -34.27
CA GLN A 279 0.09 3.36 -34.30
C GLN A 279 1.05 2.17 -34.51
N HIS A 280 2.22 2.42 -35.10
CA HIS A 280 3.25 1.42 -35.31
C HIS A 280 4.12 1.14 -34.07
N LEU A 281 4.06 1.97 -33.02
CA LEU A 281 4.87 1.80 -31.80
C LEU A 281 4.58 0.46 -31.11
N ASP A 282 5.63 -0.16 -30.56
CA ASP A 282 5.54 -1.51 -29.99
C ASP A 282 4.64 -1.56 -28.75
N ALA A 283 4.04 -2.73 -28.49
CA ALA A 283 3.27 -2.96 -27.28
C ALA A 283 4.12 -2.85 -26.02
N ALA A 284 5.42 -3.17 -26.08
CA ALA A 284 6.35 -2.94 -24.96
C ALA A 284 6.49 -1.46 -24.61
N PHE A 285 6.46 -0.56 -25.60
CA PHE A 285 6.46 0.88 -25.36
C PHE A 285 5.21 1.33 -24.59
N CYS A 286 4.04 0.79 -24.96
CA CYS A 286 2.78 1.09 -24.29
C CYS A 286 2.74 0.50 -22.87
N ALA A 287 3.34 -0.67 -22.65
CA ALA A 287 3.48 -1.26 -21.32
C ALA A 287 4.33 -0.39 -20.39
N GLU A 288 5.50 0.07 -20.85
CA GLU A 288 6.34 0.99 -20.06
C GLU A 288 5.65 2.33 -19.81
N ALA A 289 4.94 2.88 -20.80
CA ALA A 289 4.14 4.10 -20.65
C ALA A 289 3.08 3.97 -19.54
N TYR A 290 2.36 2.84 -19.52
CA TYR A 290 1.41 2.52 -18.45
C TYR A 290 2.09 2.41 -17.09
N LEU A 291 3.23 1.71 -17.00
CA LEU A 291 3.95 1.55 -15.73
C LEU A 291 4.49 2.88 -15.20
N ASP A 292 5.01 3.75 -16.06
CA ASP A 292 5.43 5.09 -15.66
C ASP A 292 4.25 5.89 -15.10
N HIS A 293 3.10 5.84 -15.78
CA HIS A 293 1.90 6.52 -15.33
C HIS A 293 1.39 5.95 -13.99
N LEU A 294 1.34 4.62 -13.85
CA LEU A 294 0.91 3.92 -12.64
C LEU A 294 1.77 4.34 -11.45
N PHE A 295 3.10 4.25 -11.56
CA PHE A 295 3.99 4.56 -10.43
C PHE A 295 4.08 6.06 -10.11
N ALA A 296 3.77 6.93 -11.06
CA ALA A 296 3.75 8.38 -10.83
C ALA A 296 2.42 8.91 -10.27
N ASN A 297 1.29 8.26 -10.58
CA ASN A 297 -0.04 8.84 -10.32
C ASN A 297 -0.97 7.95 -9.50
N TYR A 298 -0.62 6.69 -9.23
CA TYR A 298 -1.51 5.81 -8.49
C TYR A 298 -1.58 6.23 -7.02
N PRO A 299 -2.76 6.63 -6.49
CA PRO A 299 -2.87 7.21 -5.17
C PRO A 299 -2.27 6.34 -4.07
N GLN A 300 -2.43 5.02 -4.15
CA GLN A 300 -1.89 4.12 -3.13
C GLN A 300 -0.35 4.15 -3.02
N ILE A 301 0.36 4.42 -4.12
CA ILE A 301 1.82 4.56 -4.13
C ILE A 301 2.20 5.96 -3.62
N THR A 302 1.58 7.00 -4.18
CA THR A 302 1.90 8.39 -3.82
C THR A 302 1.55 8.69 -2.36
N ASP A 303 0.43 8.15 -1.86
CA ASP A 303 -0.03 8.32 -0.48
C ASP A 303 0.90 7.60 0.50
N ALA A 304 1.47 6.47 0.12
CA ALA A 304 2.47 5.77 0.95
C ALA A 304 3.74 6.62 1.13
N GLU A 305 4.25 7.20 0.04
CA GLU A 305 5.41 8.10 0.11
C GLU A 305 5.09 9.39 0.88
N ALA A 306 3.90 9.95 0.65
CA ALA A 306 3.42 11.13 1.33
C ALA A 306 3.21 10.89 2.83
N TYR A 307 2.70 9.73 3.24
CA TYR A 307 2.46 9.38 4.64
C TYR A 307 3.72 9.50 5.48
N PHE A 308 4.83 8.89 5.05
CA PHE A 308 6.08 8.95 5.82
C PHE A 308 6.65 10.38 5.84
N SER A 309 6.52 11.11 4.74
CA SER A 309 7.00 12.49 4.63
C SER A 309 6.19 13.44 5.52
N HIS A 310 4.87 13.31 5.49
CA HIS A 310 3.94 14.05 6.34
C HIS A 310 4.17 13.71 7.81
N THR A 311 4.20 12.42 8.17
CA THR A 311 4.42 11.97 9.55
C THR A 311 5.74 12.51 10.11
N LEU A 312 6.82 12.49 9.32
CA LEU A 312 8.12 13.07 9.70
C LEU A 312 8.01 14.58 10.01
N SER A 313 7.29 15.32 9.17
CA SER A 313 7.09 16.76 9.35
C SER A 313 6.18 17.09 10.54
N SER A 314 5.21 16.24 10.83
CA SER A 314 4.23 16.42 11.90
C SER A 314 4.71 15.87 13.25
N LEU A 315 5.82 15.12 13.31
CA LEU A 315 6.34 14.51 14.55
C LEU A 315 6.32 15.46 15.78
N PRO A 316 6.74 16.74 15.68
CA PRO A 316 6.70 17.66 16.83
C PRO A 316 5.28 17.92 17.37
N ALA A 317 4.26 17.93 16.50
CA ALA A 317 2.86 18.06 16.90
C ALA A 317 2.30 16.73 17.44
N LEU A 318 2.80 15.61 16.93
CA LEU A 318 2.39 14.27 17.37
C LEU A 318 3.00 13.88 18.72
N ILE A 319 4.16 14.42 19.09
CA ILE A 319 4.82 14.17 20.37
C ILE A 319 4.94 15.53 21.09
N PRO A 320 3.92 15.95 21.85
CA PRO A 320 3.96 17.21 22.57
C PRO A 320 5.15 17.23 23.53
N GLN A 321 6.11 18.11 23.28
CA GLN A 321 7.22 18.35 24.19
C GLN A 321 6.66 19.03 25.44
N THR A 322 6.66 18.36 26.60
CA THR A 322 6.42 19.03 27.87
C THR A 322 7.62 19.94 28.14
N GLY A 323 7.44 21.25 27.96
CA GLY A 323 8.43 22.24 28.40
C GLY A 323 8.70 22.12 29.90
N PRO A 324 9.83 22.64 30.40
CA PRO A 324 10.13 22.63 31.83
C PRO A 324 8.99 23.34 32.60
N PRO A 325 8.65 22.87 33.82
CA PRO A 325 7.59 23.48 34.61
C PRO A 325 7.88 24.97 34.80
N SER A 326 6.90 25.82 34.51
CA SER A 326 7.01 27.26 34.74
C SER A 326 7.34 27.49 36.22
N PRO A 327 8.34 28.33 36.55
CA PRO A 327 8.68 28.60 37.93
C PRO A 327 7.44 29.18 38.65
N PRO A 328 7.21 28.80 39.91
CA PRO A 328 6.05 29.27 40.65
C PRO A 328 6.06 30.80 40.72
N PRO A 329 4.89 31.45 40.64
CA PRO A 329 4.81 32.91 40.69
C PRO A 329 5.43 33.41 42.00
N VAL A 330 6.47 34.21 41.87
CA VAL A 330 7.05 34.97 42.99
C VAL A 330 5.98 35.93 43.46
N ARG A 331 5.40 35.66 44.64
CA ARG A 331 4.53 36.61 45.31
C ARG A 331 5.41 37.75 45.83
N HIS A 332 5.27 38.93 45.23
CA HIS A 332 5.70 40.20 45.80
C HIS A 332 4.62 40.75 46.72
#